data_AF-A0A356K0X9-F1
#
_entry.id   AF-A0A356K0X9-F1
#
_cell.length_a   1.000
_cell.length_b   1.000
_cell.length_c   1.000
_cell.angle_alpha   90.00
_cell.angle_beta   90.00
_cell.angle_gamma   90.00
#
_symmetry.space_group_name_H-M   'P 1'
#
loop_
_entity.id
_entity.type
_entity.pdbx_description
1 polymer ?
#
loop_
_entity_poly.entity_id
_entity_poly.type
_entity_poly.pdbx_seq_one_letter_code
_entity_poly.pdbx_strand_id
1 'polypeptide(L)'
;MLACILTLSLAFTFTSCSNGSSSDSDDEKPTYTVTFNPNGGSGTMNSQIFVYGEPQKLSPNKFTMDGKDFLGWAKTSGGNIAYDDSSEYTIGAADVTLYAVWGKFVNADTDKAAAAIAT
;
A
#
# COMPACT_ATOMS: atom_id res chain seq x y z
N MET A 1 36.87 37.39 -11.11
CA MET A 1 36.72 37.12 -9.66
C MET A 1 35.30 37.56 -9.30
N LEU A 2 34.29 36.67 -9.36
CA LEU A 2 33.90 35.72 -8.30
C LEU A 2 33.44 36.50 -7.04
N ALA A 3 32.20 36.49 -6.55
CA ALA A 3 30.94 35.76 -6.79
C ALA A 3 29.74 36.68 -6.39
N CYS A 4 28.56 36.76 -7.04
CA CYS A 4 27.41 35.81 -7.12
C CYS A 4 27.13 35.10 -5.77
N ILE A 5 25.96 35.11 -5.12
CA ILE A 5 24.58 34.99 -5.62
C ILE A 5 23.58 35.60 -4.59
N LEU A 6 22.65 36.41 -5.12
CA LEU A 6 21.31 36.83 -4.65
C LEU A 6 20.91 36.76 -3.15
N THR A 7 20.65 37.94 -2.60
CA THR A 7 19.62 38.19 -1.58
C THR A 7 18.22 38.15 -2.19
N LEU A 8 17.23 37.50 -1.57
CA LEU A 8 15.83 37.95 -1.67
C LEU A 8 14.95 37.51 -0.49
N SER A 9 14.57 38.53 0.30
CA SER A 9 13.34 38.65 1.12
C SER A 9 13.25 37.84 2.42
N LEU A 10 13.48 38.43 3.61
CA LEU A 10 12.68 39.42 4.35
C LEU A 10 11.48 38.79 5.09
N ALA A 11 11.67 38.48 6.38
CA ALA A 11 10.75 38.74 7.50
C ALA A 11 11.39 38.17 8.79
N PHE A 12 11.92 39.02 9.66
CA PHE A 12 11.25 39.60 10.83
C PHE A 12 11.01 38.58 11.96
N THR A 13 11.81 38.72 13.01
CA THR A 13 11.51 38.19 14.34
C THR A 13 10.24 38.84 14.88
N PHE A 14 9.25 38.05 15.29
CA PHE A 14 8.23 38.49 16.23
C PHE A 14 8.06 37.44 17.33
N THR A 15 8.49 37.81 18.54
CA THR A 15 7.89 37.28 19.77
C THR A 15 6.47 37.84 19.85
N SER A 16 5.47 37.00 20.11
CA SER A 16 4.15 37.47 20.50
C SER A 16 3.52 36.49 21.48
N CYS A 17 3.13 37.01 22.63
CA CYS A 17 2.14 36.40 23.50
C CYS A 17 0.77 36.75 22.91
N SER A 18 -0.04 35.75 22.55
CA SER A 18 -1.37 35.96 21.97
C SER A 18 -2.43 35.23 22.80
N ASN A 19 -3.21 35.99 23.58
CA ASN A 19 -4.54 35.57 24.00
C ASN A 19 -5.48 35.74 22.80
N GLY A 20 -5.73 34.65 22.08
CA GLY A 20 -6.69 34.60 20.98
C GLY A 20 -6.80 33.18 20.45
N SER A 21 -7.98 32.57 20.57
CA SER A 21 -8.30 31.27 19.97
C SER A 21 -8.19 31.38 18.45
N SER A 22 -7.07 30.93 17.88
CA SER A 22 -6.93 30.61 16.46
C SER A 22 -7.04 29.11 16.32
N SER A 23 -7.92 28.67 15.43
CA SER A 23 -8.08 27.29 14.99
C SER A 23 -6.86 26.90 14.14
N ASP A 24 -5.69 26.81 14.75
CA ASP A 24 -4.50 26.22 14.15
C ASP A 24 -4.68 24.70 14.20
N SER A 25 -5.48 24.19 13.26
CA SER A 25 -5.62 22.76 13.03
C SER A 25 -4.37 22.28 12.29
N ASP A 26 -3.29 22.00 13.04
CA ASP A 26 -2.33 20.97 12.64
C ASP A 26 -3.13 19.66 12.53
N ASP A 27 -3.69 19.42 11.34
CA ASP A 27 -4.52 18.27 11.00
C ASP A 27 -3.60 17.03 10.89
N GLU A 28 -3.14 16.52 12.04
CA GLU A 28 -2.47 15.23 12.11
C GLU A 28 -3.48 14.16 11.69
N LYS A 29 -3.40 13.74 10.43
CA LYS A 29 -4.26 12.68 9.93
C LYS A 29 -3.95 11.38 10.67
N PRO A 30 -4.99 10.64 11.11
CA PRO A 30 -4.77 9.37 11.79
C PRO A 30 -4.04 8.41 10.86
N THR A 31 -3.19 7.57 11.45
CA THR A 31 -2.49 6.51 10.73
C THR A 31 -3.05 5.15 11.09
N TYR A 32 -3.02 4.24 10.12
CA TYR A 32 -3.55 2.89 10.25
C TYR A 32 -2.57 1.89 9.66
N THR A 33 -2.63 0.66 10.15
CA THR A 33 -1.70 -0.40 9.79
C THR A 33 -2.30 -1.32 8.72
N VAL A 34 -1.57 -1.48 7.62
CA VAL A 34 -1.79 -2.53 6.62
C VAL A 34 -0.90 -3.72 6.96
N THR A 35 -1.52 -4.84 7.29
CA THR A 35 -0.83 -6.12 7.52
C THR A 35 -1.00 -7.03 6.32
N PHE A 36 0.08 -7.67 5.88
CA PHE A 36 0.05 -8.62 4.76
C PHE A 36 0.02 -10.04 5.28
N ASN A 37 -0.97 -10.82 4.85
CA ASN A 37 -1.12 -12.22 5.19
C ASN A 37 -0.80 -13.08 3.96
N PRO A 38 0.13 -14.04 4.06
CA PRO A 38 0.49 -14.91 2.94
C PRO A 38 -0.62 -15.89 2.54
N ASN A 39 -1.70 -16.03 3.34
CA ASN A 39 -2.88 -16.83 3.02
C ASN A 39 -2.58 -18.27 2.56
N GLY A 40 -1.74 -18.97 3.33
CA GLY A 40 -1.27 -20.32 3.00
C GLY A 40 0.03 -20.37 2.20
N GLY A 41 0.54 -19.23 1.74
CA GLY A 41 1.90 -19.09 1.25
C GLY A 41 2.95 -19.08 2.38
N SER A 42 4.21 -18.97 1.98
CA SER A 42 5.39 -18.89 2.83
C SER A 42 6.10 -17.54 2.69
N GLY A 43 6.92 -17.19 3.69
CA GLY A 43 7.68 -15.95 3.74
C GLY A 43 7.17 -14.97 4.79
N THR A 44 7.84 -13.82 4.93
CA THR A 44 7.52 -12.79 5.91
C THR A 44 7.61 -11.40 5.27
N MET A 45 6.67 -10.53 5.64
CA MET A 45 6.72 -9.10 5.34
C MET A 45 6.49 -8.29 6.61
N ASN A 46 7.03 -7.08 6.59
CA ASN A 46 6.69 -6.08 7.58
C ASN A 46 5.34 -5.46 7.22
N SER A 47 4.52 -5.18 8.23
CA SER A 47 3.33 -4.33 8.06
C SER A 47 3.75 -2.91 7.65
N GLN A 48 2.84 -2.22 6.98
CA GLN A 48 3.04 -0.84 6.54
C GLN A 48 2.09 0.11 7.26
N ILE A 49 2.58 1.31 7.57
CA ILE A 49 1.77 2.37 8.15
C ILE A 49 1.28 3.27 7.00
N PHE A 50 -0.03 3.48 6.96
CA PHE A 50 -0.69 4.34 5.98
C PHE A 50 -1.35 5.53 6.68
N VAL A 51 -1.31 6.69 6.03
CA VAL A 51 -2.00 7.90 6.46
C VAL A 51 -3.44 7.85 5.93
N TYR A 52 -4.40 8.10 6.81
CA TYR A 52 -5.81 8.09 6.45
C TYR A 52 -6.12 9.02 5.27
N GLY A 53 -6.83 8.48 4.28
CA GLY A 53 -7.27 9.25 3.11
C GLY A 53 -6.15 9.66 2.15
N GLU A 54 -4.93 9.17 2.33
CA GLU A 54 -3.82 9.41 1.40
C GLU A 54 -3.52 8.16 0.56
N PRO A 55 -3.37 8.30 -0.77
CA PRO A 55 -2.94 7.19 -1.61
C PRO A 55 -1.45 6.92 -1.38
N GLN A 56 -1.13 5.69 -1.01
CA GLN A 56 0.25 5.22 -0.87
C GLN A 56 0.40 3.86 -1.55
N LYS A 57 1.62 3.56 -2.02
CA LYS A 57 1.89 2.28 -2.69
C LYS A 57 2.05 1.15 -1.69
N LEU A 58 1.41 0.02 -1.97
CA LEU A 58 1.65 -1.22 -1.24
C LEU A 58 3.10 -1.69 -1.45
N SER A 59 3.67 -2.33 -0.44
CA SER A 59 4.95 -3.02 -0.59
C SER A 59 4.82 -4.14 -1.63
N PRO A 60 5.86 -4.35 -2.46
CA PRO A 60 5.87 -5.44 -3.41
C PRO A 60 5.81 -6.79 -2.70
N ASN A 61 5.14 -7.75 -3.32
CA ASN A 61 5.01 -9.07 -2.75
C ASN A 61 6.38 -9.77 -2.60
N LYS A 62 6.56 -10.44 -1.46
CA LYS A 62 7.74 -11.18 -0.99
C LYS A 62 7.36 -12.58 -0.52
N PHE A 63 6.06 -12.89 -0.47
CA PHE A 63 5.60 -14.23 -0.19
C PHE A 63 5.72 -15.10 -1.43
N THR A 64 5.84 -16.39 -1.21
CA THR A 64 5.86 -17.42 -2.26
C THR A 64 4.88 -18.53 -1.92
N MET A 65 4.31 -19.19 -2.92
CA MET A 65 3.47 -20.37 -2.71
C MET A 65 3.82 -21.43 -3.74
N ASP A 66 4.05 -22.67 -3.29
CA ASP A 66 4.49 -23.74 -4.18
C ASP A 66 3.44 -24.05 -5.25
N GLY A 67 3.87 -23.97 -6.52
CA GLY A 67 3.05 -24.29 -7.67
C GLY A 67 1.91 -23.31 -7.96
N LYS A 68 1.97 -22.09 -7.42
CA LYS A 68 1.02 -21.00 -7.70
C LYS A 68 1.75 -19.67 -7.82
N ASP A 69 1.21 -18.79 -8.66
CA ASP A 69 1.66 -17.42 -8.80
C ASP A 69 0.83 -16.48 -7.94
N PHE A 70 1.45 -15.40 -7.48
CA PHE A 70 0.75 -14.32 -6.80
C PHE A 70 -0.09 -13.55 -7.82
N LEU A 71 -1.41 -13.52 -7.60
CA LEU A 71 -2.34 -12.81 -8.48
C LEU A 71 -2.73 -11.42 -7.95
N GLY A 72 -2.56 -11.17 -6.65
CA GLY A 72 -2.92 -9.90 -6.03
C GLY A 72 -3.36 -10.05 -4.57
N TRP A 73 -3.91 -8.97 -4.02
CA TRP A 73 -4.36 -8.87 -2.63
C TRP A 73 -5.89 -8.82 -2.55
N ALA A 74 -6.45 -9.63 -1.65
CA ALA A 74 -7.87 -9.62 -1.28
C ALA A 74 -8.08 -9.02 0.12
N LYS A 75 -9.26 -8.43 0.35
CA LYS A 75 -9.67 -7.92 1.67
C LYS A 75 -10.10 -9.01 2.66
N THR A 76 -10.28 -10.23 2.18
CA THR A 76 -10.69 -11.41 2.97
C THR A 76 -9.93 -12.62 2.46
N SER A 77 -9.74 -13.65 3.30
CA SER A 77 -8.94 -14.83 2.98
C SER A 77 -9.42 -15.65 1.77
N GLY A 78 -10.72 -15.62 1.48
CA GLY A 78 -11.34 -16.29 0.32
C GLY A 78 -11.95 -15.33 -0.69
N GLY A 79 -11.61 -14.04 -0.62
CA GLY A 79 -12.18 -13.02 -1.49
C GLY A 79 -11.54 -12.97 -2.88
N ASN A 80 -12.18 -12.21 -3.77
CA ASN A 80 -11.60 -11.88 -5.06
C ASN A 80 -10.45 -10.88 -4.90
N ILE A 81 -9.56 -10.85 -5.89
CA ILE A 81 -8.46 -9.88 -5.99
C ILE A 81 -9.08 -8.47 -6.01
N ALA A 82 -8.64 -7.63 -5.08
CA ALA A 82 -9.08 -6.25 -4.96
C ALA A 82 -7.96 -5.25 -5.33
N TYR A 83 -6.70 -5.63 -5.13
CA TYR A 83 -5.54 -4.77 -5.38
C TYR A 83 -4.40 -5.58 -6.01
N ASP A 84 -3.78 -5.03 -7.05
CA ASP A 84 -2.58 -5.59 -7.66
C ASP A 84 -1.32 -5.36 -6.81
N ASP A 85 -0.22 -6.03 -7.16
CA ASP A 85 1.05 -5.81 -6.50
C ASP A 85 1.58 -4.38 -6.72
N SER A 86 2.15 -3.78 -5.68
CA SER A 86 2.67 -2.39 -5.73
C SER A 86 1.67 -1.32 -6.18
N SER A 87 0.37 -1.63 -6.15
CA SER A 87 -0.71 -0.71 -6.52
C SER A 87 -0.90 0.37 -5.47
N GLU A 88 -1.53 1.49 -5.88
CA GLU A 88 -1.94 2.55 -4.96
C GLU A 88 -3.12 2.07 -4.12
N TYR A 89 -3.00 2.24 -2.81
CA TYR A 89 -4.01 1.90 -1.83
C TYR A 89 -4.26 3.10 -0.92
N THR A 90 -5.53 3.36 -0.63
CA THR A 90 -5.94 4.39 0.33
C THR A 90 -6.59 3.68 1.50
N ILE A 91 -6.00 3.80 2.69
CA ILE A 91 -6.54 3.18 3.88
C ILE A 91 -7.79 3.92 4.39
N GLY A 92 -8.76 3.16 4.87
CA GLY A 92 -9.94 3.68 5.56
C GLY A 92 -9.64 4.02 7.02
N ALA A 93 -10.68 4.27 7.81
CA ALA A 93 -10.58 4.64 9.22
C ALA A 93 -10.32 3.43 10.16
N ALA A 94 -9.57 2.42 9.71
CA ALA A 94 -9.26 1.22 10.48
C ALA A 94 -8.05 0.47 9.92
N ASP A 95 -7.40 -0.32 10.79
CA ASP A 95 -6.37 -1.27 10.38
C ASP A 95 -6.95 -2.34 9.45
N VAL A 96 -6.15 -2.75 8.46
CA VAL A 96 -6.58 -3.70 7.43
C VAL A 96 -5.57 -4.83 7.31
N THR A 97 -6.07 -6.05 7.15
CA THR A 97 -5.26 -7.18 6.72
C THR A 97 -5.59 -7.52 5.27
N LEU A 98 -4.57 -7.51 4.42
CA LEU A 98 -4.66 -7.94 3.03
C LEU A 98 -4.16 -9.38 2.91
N TYR A 99 -4.91 -10.20 2.19
CA TYR A 99 -4.64 -11.62 2.02
C TYR A 99 -4.12 -11.87 0.61
N ALA A 100 -3.00 -12.56 0.49
CA ALA A 100 -2.47 -12.94 -0.81
C ALA A 100 -3.44 -13.90 -1.52
N VAL A 101 -3.72 -13.62 -2.78
CA VAL A 101 -4.50 -14.49 -3.66
C VAL A 101 -3.54 -15.23 -4.59
N TRP A 102 -3.65 -16.54 -4.57
CA TRP A 102 -2.76 -17.44 -5.30
C TRP A 102 -3.54 -18.21 -6.35
N GLY A 103 -3.03 -18.21 -7.58
CA GLY A 103 -3.60 -19.00 -8.66
C GLY A 103 -2.53 -19.37 -9.68
N LYS A 104 -2.87 -20.30 -10.56
CA LYS A 104 -2.03 -20.56 -11.73
C LYS A 104 -2.48 -19.61 -12.83
N PHE A 105 -1.55 -19.01 -13.55
CA PHE A 105 -1.89 -18.45 -14.85
C PHE A 105 -2.29 -19.60 -15.76
N VAL A 106 -3.59 -19.85 -15.85
CA VAL A 106 -4.15 -20.76 -16.83
C VAL A 106 -4.25 -20.00 -18.14
N ASN A 107 -3.27 -20.21 -19.02
CA ASN A 107 -3.47 -19.90 -20.42
C ASN A 107 -4.68 -20.73 -20.87
N ALA A 108 -5.76 -20.06 -21.31
CA ALA A 108 -7.02 -20.72 -21.68
C ALA A 108 -6.83 -21.81 -22.78
N ASP A 109 -5.69 -21.76 -23.46
CA ASP A 109 -5.19 -22.68 -24.47
C ASP A 109 -4.60 -24.00 -23.89
N THR A 110 -4.02 -24.01 -22.68
CA THR A 110 -3.32 -25.20 -22.14
C THR A 110 -4.24 -26.15 -21.36
N ASP A 111 -5.34 -25.65 -20.77
CA ASP A 111 -6.27 -26.48 -19.99
C ASP A 111 -7.29 -27.23 -20.87
N LYS A 112 -7.60 -26.69 -22.05
CA LYS A 112 -8.38 -27.42 -23.06
C LYS A 112 -7.60 -28.63 -23.61
N ALA A 113 -6.27 -28.58 -23.60
CA ALA A 113 -5.42 -29.72 -23.97
C ALA A 113 -5.35 -30.78 -22.86
N ALA A 114 -5.38 -30.40 -21.58
CA ALA A 114 -5.36 -31.35 -20.46
C ALA A 114 -6.68 -32.15 -20.32
N ALA A 115 -7.82 -31.56 -20.66
CA ALA A 115 -9.10 -32.26 -20.67
C ALA A 115 -9.32 -33.20 -21.87
N ALA A 116 -8.50 -33.10 -22.93
CA ALA A 116 -8.65 -33.88 -24.17
C ALA A 116 -7.74 -35.12 -24.26
N ILE A 117 -6.82 -35.33 -23.30
CA ILE A 117 -5.85 -36.44 -23.33
C ILE A 117 -6.30 -37.64 -22.46
N ALA A 118 -7.43 -37.54 -21.76
CA ALA A 118 -7.93 -38.60 -20.87
C ALA A 118 -9.02 -39.50 -21.49
N THR A 119 -8.99 -39.79 -22.80
CA THR A 119 -9.91 -40.76 -23.42
C THR A 119 -9.21 -41.63 -24.45
#